data_AF-A0A151XEU2-F1
#
_entry.id   AF-A0A151XEU2-F1
#
_cell.length_a   1.000
_cell.length_b   1.000
_cell.length_c   1.000
_cell.angle_alpha   90.00
_cell.angle_beta   90.00
_cell.angle_gamma   90.00
#
_symmetry.space_group_name_H-M   'P 1'
#
loop_
_entity.id
_entity.type
_entity.pdbx_description
1 polymer ?
#
loop_
_entity_poly.entity_id
_entity_poly.type
_entity_poly.pdbx_seq_one_letter_code
_entity_poly.pdbx_strand_id
1 'polypeptide(L)'
;MTKTLQIALAPLSIIGAFCSLGIFEYPLGRPRPYFSCLYTLITWSCFTYSFYYPFYTEQWDYKVADFMEIIIFTTSITSIFVSHFHFEELRMCLHELSVVNDTLEALSVPKEYQRLRNWTIRIIIGWIFYIFYILLLVTFKWKIIHNKPMYFVDIYRIFLVYYPVFINILSALIWGIILGLVYRVSKNDCQISCTLIERTKLIRKFIYHFAIFALVNKILKLKIIEWFLIRHYQLYRKTSDKNCLFSSHRVLTRGDSIVTLIDLNETWRNCRVYSPEQK
;
A
#
# COMPACT_ATOMS: atom_id res chain seq x y z
N MET A 1 -34.51 9.64 -13.84
CA MET A 1 -34.02 8.25 -13.98
C MET A 1 -32.51 8.30 -13.71
N THR A 2 -32.13 8.27 -12.44
CA THR A 2 -30.81 8.56 -11.84
C THR A 2 -29.73 7.50 -12.13
N LYS A 3 -29.89 6.70 -13.19
CA LYS A 3 -29.11 5.46 -13.41
C LYS A 3 -27.66 5.68 -13.86
N THR A 4 -27.19 6.88 -14.17
CA THR A 4 -25.90 7.05 -14.87
C THR A 4 -24.67 7.16 -13.95
N LEU A 5 -24.73 7.95 -12.88
CA LEU A 5 -23.59 8.13 -11.96
C LEU A 5 -23.32 6.88 -11.12
N GLN A 6 -24.37 6.29 -10.54
CA GLN A 6 -24.25 5.10 -9.71
C GLN A 6 -23.70 3.91 -10.52
N ILE A 7 -24.12 3.75 -11.79
CA ILE A 7 -23.59 2.72 -12.68
C ILE A 7 -22.11 2.97 -13.02
N ALA A 8 -21.68 4.23 -13.16
CA ALA A 8 -20.28 4.56 -13.42
C ALA A 8 -19.37 4.21 -12.24
N LEU A 9 -19.86 4.39 -11.01
CA LEU A 9 -19.14 4.10 -9.77
C LEU A 9 -19.31 2.65 -9.27
N ALA A 10 -20.31 1.93 -9.76
CA ALA A 10 -20.62 0.56 -9.32
C ALA A 10 -19.39 -0.38 -9.28
N PRO A 11 -18.49 -0.44 -10.28
CA PRO A 11 -17.32 -1.31 -10.21
C PRO A 11 -16.43 -1.02 -9.00
N LEU A 12 -16.26 0.26 -8.68
CA LEU A 12 -15.45 0.72 -7.56
C LEU A 12 -16.14 0.41 -6.23
N SER A 13 -17.44 0.67 -6.12
CA SER A 13 -18.23 0.34 -4.94
C SER A 13 -18.27 -1.16 -4.66
N ILE A 14 -18.38 -2.00 -5.71
CA ILE A 14 -18.36 -3.46 -5.59
C ILE A 14 -17.01 -3.93 -5.05
N ILE A 15 -15.89 -3.47 -5.63
CA ILE A 15 -14.55 -3.83 -5.16
C ILE A 15 -14.30 -3.32 -3.73
N GLY A 16 -14.73 -2.09 -3.44
CA GLY A 16 -14.69 -1.54 -2.08
C GLY A 16 -15.43 -2.41 -1.07
N ALA A 17 -16.67 -2.83 -1.39
CA ALA A 17 -17.45 -3.72 -0.53
C ALA A 17 -16.76 -5.08 -0.32
N PHE A 18 -16.21 -5.70 -1.36
CA PHE A 18 -15.42 -6.93 -1.25
C PHE A 18 -14.19 -6.77 -0.35
N CYS A 19 -13.54 -5.60 -0.38
CA CYS A 19 -12.41 -5.29 0.49
C CYS A 19 -12.83 -4.77 1.88
N SER A 20 -14.09 -4.94 2.29
CA SER A 20 -14.63 -4.43 3.57
C SER A 20 -14.56 -2.90 3.72
N LEU A 21 -14.42 -2.14 2.63
CA LEU A 21 -14.40 -0.68 2.61
C LEU A 21 -15.77 -0.06 2.31
N GLY A 22 -16.77 -0.87 1.97
CA GLY A 22 -18.11 -0.38 1.61
C GLY A 22 -19.22 -1.29 2.12
N ILE A 23 -20.45 -0.77 2.10
CA ILE A 23 -21.64 -1.53 2.49
C ILE A 23 -22.05 -2.46 1.34
N PHE A 24 -22.32 -3.72 1.66
CA PHE A 24 -22.95 -4.67 0.75
C PHE A 24 -24.35 -4.19 0.38
N GLU A 25 -24.51 -3.87 -0.90
CA GLU A 25 -25.79 -3.62 -1.55
C GLU A 25 -26.13 -4.82 -2.44
N TYR A 26 -26.59 -5.91 -1.82
CA TYR A 26 -27.13 -7.05 -2.55
C TYR A 26 -28.54 -7.39 -2.05
N PRO A 27 -29.59 -7.25 -2.89
CA PRO A 27 -29.61 -6.65 -4.25
C PRO A 27 -29.37 -5.13 -4.26
N LEU A 28 -28.98 -4.57 -5.42
CA LEU A 28 -28.67 -3.14 -5.58
C LEU A 28 -29.83 -2.25 -5.07
N GLY A 29 -29.50 -1.21 -4.31
CA GLY A 29 -30.47 -0.26 -3.75
C GLY A 29 -31.04 -0.63 -2.38
N ARG A 30 -30.65 -1.77 -1.79
CA ARG A 30 -30.97 -2.13 -0.40
C ARG A 30 -29.69 -2.30 0.42
N PRO A 31 -29.15 -1.22 1.04
CA PRO A 31 -27.95 -1.33 1.86
C PRO A 31 -28.22 -2.21 3.08
N ARG A 32 -27.26 -3.08 3.37
CA ARG A 32 -27.30 -3.96 4.55
C ARG A 32 -26.12 -3.63 5.47
N PRO A 33 -26.18 -2.51 6.21
CA PRO A 33 -25.07 -2.04 7.06
C PRO A 33 -24.65 -3.08 8.10
N TYR A 34 -25.62 -3.72 8.75
CA TYR A 34 -25.36 -4.75 9.77
C TYR A 34 -24.61 -5.96 9.21
N PHE A 35 -25.03 -6.50 8.07
CA PHE A 35 -24.34 -7.63 7.45
C PHE A 35 -22.93 -7.26 6.97
N SER A 36 -22.75 -6.04 6.49
CA SER A 36 -21.43 -5.54 6.05
C SER A 36 -20.47 -5.36 7.23
N CYS A 37 -20.98 -4.81 8.33
CA CYS A 37 -20.24 -4.66 9.58
C CYS A 37 -19.86 -6.04 10.16
N LEU A 38 -20.82 -6.97 10.24
CA LEU A 38 -20.55 -8.33 10.70
C LEU A 38 -19.54 -9.05 9.79
N TYR A 39 -19.69 -8.94 8.47
CA TYR A 39 -18.73 -9.50 7.52
C TYR A 39 -17.32 -8.94 7.74
N THR A 40 -17.22 -7.62 7.92
CA THR A 40 -15.96 -6.93 8.20
C THR A 40 -15.35 -7.43 9.51
N LEU A 41 -16.12 -7.43 10.59
CA LEU A 41 -15.66 -7.89 11.90
C LEU A 41 -15.19 -9.34 11.83
N ILE A 42 -15.98 -10.25 11.25
CA ILE A 42 -15.61 -11.66 11.12
C ILE A 42 -14.33 -11.82 10.28
N THR A 43 -14.27 -11.16 9.12
CA THR A 43 -13.10 -11.25 8.24
C THR A 43 -11.84 -10.76 8.95
N TRP A 44 -11.89 -9.59 9.59
CA TRP A 44 -10.75 -9.02 10.28
C TRP A 44 -10.39 -9.74 11.58
N SER A 45 -11.36 -10.24 12.34
CA SER A 45 -11.10 -11.07 13.51
C SER A 45 -10.44 -12.39 13.12
N CYS A 46 -10.96 -13.09 12.11
CA CYS A 46 -10.32 -14.28 11.54
C CYS A 46 -8.92 -13.97 11.02
N PHE A 47 -8.75 -12.81 10.38
CA PHE A 47 -7.45 -12.41 9.82
C PHE A 47 -6.42 -12.11 10.92
N THR A 48 -6.85 -11.40 11.96
CA THR A 48 -6.02 -11.05 13.12
C THR A 48 -5.61 -12.32 13.87
N TYR A 49 -6.56 -13.20 14.14
CA TYR A 49 -6.32 -14.39 14.94
C TYR A 49 -5.53 -15.47 14.18
N SER A 50 -5.90 -15.77 12.94
CA SER A 50 -5.29 -16.88 12.19
C SER A 50 -3.93 -16.53 11.59
N PHE A 51 -3.66 -15.26 11.29
CA PHE A 51 -2.43 -14.87 10.59
C PHE A 51 -1.56 -13.92 11.40
N TYR A 52 -2.10 -12.78 11.82
CA TYR A 52 -1.26 -11.77 12.47
C TYR A 52 -0.77 -12.22 13.84
N TYR A 53 -1.63 -12.82 14.66
CA TYR A 53 -1.25 -13.23 16.01
C TYR A 53 -0.10 -14.26 16.01
N PRO A 54 -0.15 -15.36 15.24
CA PRO A 54 1.00 -16.28 15.13
C PRO A 54 2.24 -15.61 14.52
N PHE A 55 2.05 -14.80 13.46
CA PHE A 55 3.16 -14.13 12.78
C PHE A 55 3.92 -13.20 13.71
N TYR A 56 3.21 -12.37 14.48
CA TYR A 56 3.84 -11.51 15.47
C TYR A 56 4.46 -12.33 16.60
N THR A 57 3.81 -13.38 17.08
CA THR A 57 4.35 -14.19 18.19
C THR A 57 5.67 -14.88 17.81
N GLU A 58 5.78 -15.42 16.59
CA GLU A 58 7.01 -16.07 16.10
C GLU A 58 8.15 -15.09 15.79
N GLN A 59 7.80 -13.86 15.39
CA GLN A 59 8.75 -12.89 14.85
C GLN A 59 9.03 -11.71 15.80
N TRP A 60 8.48 -11.74 17.03
CA TRP A 60 8.60 -10.68 18.04
C TRP A 60 10.02 -10.54 18.59
N ASP A 61 10.90 -9.93 17.80
CA ASP A 61 12.29 -9.67 18.14
C ASP A 61 12.54 -8.19 18.49
N TYR A 62 11.48 -7.42 18.79
CA TYR A 62 11.52 -5.97 19.06
C TYR A 62 12.23 -5.16 17.96
N LYS A 63 11.89 -5.40 16.69
CA LYS A 63 12.48 -4.64 15.58
C LYS A 63 11.58 -3.46 15.22
N VAL A 64 12.20 -2.35 14.81
CA VAL A 64 11.49 -1.13 14.34
C VAL A 64 10.51 -1.43 13.20
N ALA A 65 10.75 -2.49 12.42
CA ALA A 65 9.84 -2.96 11.37
C ALA A 65 8.47 -3.38 11.93
N ASP A 66 8.42 -3.99 13.10
CA ASP A 66 7.19 -4.54 13.70
C ASP A 66 6.23 -3.41 14.09
N PHE A 67 6.76 -2.29 14.61
CA PHE A 67 5.98 -1.09 14.91
C PHE A 67 5.32 -0.49 13.65
N MET A 68 6.02 -0.53 12.51
CA MET A 68 5.48 -0.01 11.26
C MET A 68 4.30 -0.85 10.77
N GLU A 69 4.40 -2.17 10.88
CA GLU A 69 3.31 -3.08 10.50
C GLU A 69 2.08 -2.89 11.39
N ILE A 70 2.27 -2.70 12.70
CA ILE A 70 1.20 -2.37 13.65
C ILE A 70 0.51 -1.04 13.27
N ILE A 71 1.28 0.00 12.93
CA ILE A 71 0.72 1.29 12.51
C ILE A 71 -0.10 1.11 11.23
N ILE A 72 0.44 0.43 10.21
CA ILE A 72 -0.28 0.17 8.96
C ILE A 72 -1.58 -0.59 9.24
N PHE A 73 -1.52 -1.65 10.03
CA PHE A 73 -2.68 -2.45 10.40
C PHE A 73 -3.75 -1.63 11.13
N THR A 74 -3.34 -0.84 12.13
CA THR A 74 -4.23 0.07 12.86
C THR A 74 -4.85 1.10 11.92
N THR A 75 -4.07 1.67 10.99
CA THR A 75 -4.60 2.61 9.98
C THR A 75 -5.61 1.95 9.06
N SER A 76 -5.41 0.69 8.67
CA SER A 76 -6.37 -0.05 7.85
C SER A 76 -7.68 -0.30 8.59
N ILE A 77 -7.62 -0.76 9.84
CA ILE A 77 -8.80 -0.93 10.69
C ILE A 77 -9.55 0.40 10.83
N THR A 78 -8.85 1.48 11.18
CA THR A 78 -9.49 2.81 11.30
C THR A 78 -10.10 3.25 9.98
N SER A 79 -9.43 3.05 8.84
CA SER A 79 -9.98 3.40 7.51
C SER A 79 -11.27 2.66 7.19
N ILE A 80 -11.38 1.40 7.62
CA ILE A 80 -12.57 0.57 7.40
C ILE A 80 -13.73 1.05 8.25
N PHE A 81 -13.48 1.33 9.53
CA PHE A 81 -14.49 1.89 10.42
C PHE A 81 -14.96 3.25 9.91
N VAL A 82 -14.02 4.11 9.57
CA VAL A 82 -14.29 5.44 9.02
C VAL A 82 -15.13 5.33 7.74
N SER A 83 -14.77 4.44 6.81
CA SER A 83 -15.58 4.21 5.60
C SER A 83 -16.98 3.71 5.92
N HIS A 84 -17.16 2.84 6.92
CA HIS A 84 -18.48 2.36 7.35
C HIS A 84 -19.33 3.46 7.99
N PHE A 85 -18.76 4.25 8.90
CA PHE A 85 -19.47 5.33 9.58
C PHE A 85 -19.94 6.41 8.60
N HIS A 86 -19.11 6.76 7.63
CA HIS A 86 -19.40 7.83 6.68
C HIS A 86 -20.07 7.35 5.40
N PHE A 87 -20.39 6.06 5.28
CA PHE A 87 -21.02 5.53 4.08
C PHE A 87 -22.40 6.13 3.83
N GLU A 88 -23.21 6.32 4.88
CA GLU A 88 -24.55 6.92 4.74
C GLU A 88 -24.48 8.36 4.23
N GLU A 89 -23.52 9.13 4.74
CA GLU A 89 -23.26 10.50 4.28
C GLU A 89 -22.76 10.54 2.85
N LEU A 90 -21.83 9.63 2.50
CA LEU A 90 -21.33 9.48 1.13
C LEU A 90 -22.48 9.14 0.17
N ARG A 91 -23.38 8.25 0.58
CA ARG A 91 -24.55 7.87 -0.20
C ARG A 91 -25.49 9.03 -0.44
N MET A 92 -25.80 9.81 0.60
CA MET A 92 -26.59 11.04 0.46
C MET A 92 -25.90 12.04 -0.48
N CYS A 93 -24.59 12.21 -0.35
CA CYS A 93 -23.81 13.07 -1.23
C CYS A 93 -23.85 12.59 -2.69
N LEU A 94 -23.72 11.29 -2.95
CA LEU A 94 -23.80 10.72 -4.30
C LEU A 94 -25.22 10.85 -4.88
N HIS A 95 -26.25 10.72 -4.05
CA HIS A 95 -27.63 10.93 -4.45
C HIS A 95 -27.89 12.39 -4.84
N GLU A 96 -27.51 13.35 -3.99
CA GLU A 96 -27.60 14.79 -4.29
C GLU A 96 -26.81 15.14 -5.56
N LEU A 97 -25.61 14.59 -5.71
CA LEU A 97 -24.79 14.77 -6.91
C LEU A 97 -25.47 14.23 -8.17
N SER A 98 -26.21 13.12 -8.05
CA SER A 98 -26.98 12.57 -9.16
C SER A 98 -28.14 13.47 -9.57
N VAL A 99 -28.81 14.11 -8.62
CA VAL A 99 -29.91 15.06 -8.88
C VAL A 99 -29.38 16.32 -9.54
N VAL A 100 -28.30 16.90 -9.01
CA VAL A 100 -27.61 18.06 -9.61
C VAL A 100 -27.17 17.73 -11.04
N ASN A 101 -26.66 16.52 -11.26
CA ASN A 101 -26.32 16.14 -12.61
C ASN A 101 -27.54 16.06 -13.55
N ASP A 102 -28.65 15.48 -13.11
CA ASP A 102 -29.86 15.41 -13.94
C ASP A 102 -30.33 16.82 -14.34
N THR A 103 -30.13 17.83 -13.47
CA THR A 103 -30.39 19.24 -13.82
C THR A 103 -29.37 19.82 -14.82
N LEU A 104 -28.08 19.50 -14.69
CA LEU A 104 -27.05 19.89 -15.66
C LEU A 104 -27.29 19.29 -17.05
N GLU A 105 -27.83 18.07 -17.11
CA GLU A 105 -28.24 17.45 -18.37
C GLU A 105 -29.40 18.22 -19.02
N ALA A 106 -30.37 18.67 -18.23
CA ALA A 106 -31.47 19.52 -18.70
C ALA A 106 -30.96 20.87 -19.26
N LEU A 107 -29.82 21.36 -18.76
CA LEU A 107 -29.10 22.54 -19.25
C LEU A 107 -28.17 22.22 -20.45
N SER A 108 -28.44 21.13 -21.17
CA SER A 108 -27.74 20.69 -22.39
C SER A 108 -26.23 20.46 -22.25
N VAL A 109 -25.74 20.18 -21.02
CA VAL A 109 -24.34 19.76 -20.80
C VAL A 109 -24.19 18.26 -21.13
N PRO A 110 -23.27 17.87 -22.03
CA PRO A 110 -23.15 16.49 -22.49
C PRO A 110 -22.63 15.54 -21.40
N LYS A 111 -23.17 14.30 -21.38
CA LYS A 111 -22.84 13.26 -20.40
C LYS A 111 -21.41 12.73 -20.53
N GLU A 112 -20.52 13.15 -19.62
CA GLU A 112 -19.17 12.57 -19.49
C GLU A 112 -19.11 11.26 -18.67
N TYR A 113 -20.26 10.66 -18.32
CA TYR A 113 -20.34 9.45 -17.47
C TYR A 113 -19.58 8.25 -18.01
N GLN A 114 -19.63 8.05 -19.33
CA GLN A 114 -18.90 6.95 -19.95
C GLN A 114 -17.39 7.12 -19.79
N ARG A 115 -16.91 8.37 -19.85
CA ARG A 115 -15.50 8.71 -19.63
C ARG A 115 -15.11 8.44 -18.17
N LEU A 116 -15.95 8.80 -17.21
CA LEU A 116 -15.73 8.53 -15.79
C LEU A 116 -15.69 7.02 -15.49
N ARG A 117 -16.64 6.26 -16.03
CA ARG A 117 -16.67 4.79 -15.88
C ARG A 117 -15.40 4.16 -16.45
N ASN A 118 -14.99 4.55 -17.65
CA ASN A 118 -13.77 4.06 -18.28
C ASN A 118 -12.52 4.42 -17.46
N TRP A 119 -12.48 5.63 -16.89
CA TRP A 119 -11.43 6.05 -15.97
C TRP A 119 -11.38 5.19 -14.70
N THR A 120 -12.54 4.94 -14.09
CA THR A 120 -12.66 4.11 -12.89
C THR A 120 -12.19 2.68 -13.15
N ILE A 121 -12.58 2.09 -14.27
CA ILE A 121 -12.12 0.76 -14.70
C ILE A 121 -10.60 0.74 -14.91
N ARG A 122 -10.02 1.76 -15.54
CA ARG A 122 -8.56 1.87 -15.72
C ARG A 122 -7.81 1.95 -14.38
N ILE A 123 -8.34 2.69 -13.41
CA ILE A 123 -7.77 2.79 -12.07
C ILE A 123 -7.79 1.43 -11.37
N ILE A 124 -8.91 0.71 -11.44
CA ILE A 124 -9.05 -0.64 -10.88
C ILE A 124 -8.04 -1.60 -11.50
N ILE A 125 -7.93 -1.61 -12.84
CA ILE A 125 -6.96 -2.45 -13.56
C ILE A 125 -5.52 -2.12 -13.12
N GLY A 126 -5.18 -0.83 -13.01
CA GLY A 126 -3.87 -0.39 -12.53
C GLY A 126 -3.58 -0.85 -11.10
N TRP A 127 -4.57 -0.79 -10.20
CA TRP A 127 -4.45 -1.28 -8.84
C TRP A 127 -4.23 -2.79 -8.78
N ILE A 128 -4.93 -3.58 -9.61
CA ILE A 128 -4.73 -5.03 -9.73
C ILE A 128 -3.29 -5.33 -10.20
N PHE A 129 -2.83 -4.67 -11.26
CA PHE A 129 -1.44 -4.82 -11.75
C PHE A 129 -0.41 -4.45 -10.67
N TYR A 130 -0.68 -3.40 -9.88
CA TYR A 130 0.20 -3.01 -8.79
C TYR A 130 0.33 -4.10 -7.73
N ILE A 131 -0.76 -4.77 -7.35
CA ILE A 131 -0.74 -5.91 -6.43
C ILE A 131 0.15 -7.02 -7.00
N PHE A 132 -0.09 -7.43 -8.25
CA PHE A 132 0.70 -8.49 -8.89
C PHE A 132 2.19 -8.13 -8.98
N TYR A 133 2.49 -6.88 -9.30
CA TYR A 133 3.87 -6.38 -9.35
C TYR A 133 4.57 -6.48 -8.00
N ILE A 134 3.92 -6.05 -6.91
CA ILE A 134 4.49 -6.16 -5.55
C ILE A 134 4.71 -7.62 -5.17
N LEU A 135 3.74 -8.52 -5.44
CA LEU A 135 3.89 -9.94 -5.18
C LEU A 135 5.06 -10.55 -5.97
N LEU A 136 5.21 -10.19 -7.25
CA LEU A 136 6.30 -10.65 -8.09
C LEU A 136 7.67 -10.19 -7.56
N LEU A 137 7.78 -8.94 -7.13
CA LEU A 137 9.02 -8.41 -6.54
C LEU A 137 9.42 -9.17 -5.26
N VAL A 138 8.46 -9.40 -4.35
CA VAL A 138 8.75 -10.06 -3.08
C VAL A 138 9.11 -11.53 -3.30
N THR A 139 8.38 -12.23 -4.18
CA THR A 139 8.66 -13.64 -4.50
C THR A 139 10.03 -13.80 -5.19
N PHE A 140 10.39 -12.91 -6.12
CA PHE A 140 11.70 -12.91 -6.76
C PHE A 140 12.83 -12.66 -5.77
N LYS A 141 12.66 -11.68 -4.87
CA LYS A 141 13.63 -11.39 -3.80
C LYS A 141 13.81 -12.59 -2.87
N TRP A 142 12.72 -13.25 -2.48
CA TRP A 142 12.77 -14.45 -1.64
C TRP A 142 13.59 -15.57 -2.30
N LYS A 143 13.35 -15.80 -3.60
CA LYS A 143 14.10 -16.80 -4.39
C LYS A 143 15.59 -16.51 -4.40
N ILE A 144 16.00 -15.26 -4.59
CA ILE A 144 17.42 -14.87 -4.58
C ILE A 144 18.06 -15.10 -3.21
N ILE A 145 17.39 -14.71 -2.12
CA ILE A 145 17.99 -14.74 -0.77
C ILE A 145 18.09 -16.18 -0.25
N HIS A 146 17.03 -16.97 -0.41
CA HIS A 146 16.93 -18.27 0.22
C HIS A 146 17.31 -19.44 -0.70
N ASN A 147 17.37 -19.20 -2.01
CA ASN A 147 17.64 -20.23 -3.03
C ASN A 147 16.76 -21.49 -2.88
N LYS A 148 15.54 -21.31 -2.38
CA LYS A 148 14.55 -22.38 -2.16
C LYS A 148 13.32 -22.12 -3.03
N PRO A 149 12.65 -23.19 -3.52
CA PRO A 149 11.37 -23.04 -4.18
C PRO A 149 10.35 -22.47 -3.18
N MET A 150 9.46 -21.64 -3.69
CA MET A 150 8.40 -21.01 -2.92
C MET A 150 7.11 -21.77 -3.13
N TYR A 151 6.43 -22.16 -2.05
CA TYR A 151 5.15 -22.87 -2.15
C TYR A 151 4.00 -21.88 -2.23
N PHE A 152 2.83 -22.35 -2.72
CA PHE A 152 1.62 -21.53 -2.81
C PHE A 152 1.22 -20.92 -1.46
N VAL A 153 1.41 -21.68 -0.37
CA VAL A 153 1.14 -21.21 1.00
C VAL A 153 1.99 -19.98 1.36
N ASP A 154 3.25 -19.93 0.91
CA ASP A 154 4.15 -18.79 1.19
C ASP A 154 3.71 -17.55 0.41
N ILE A 155 3.32 -17.72 -0.86
CA ILE A 155 2.79 -16.62 -1.69
C ILE A 155 1.53 -16.05 -1.07
N TYR A 156 0.63 -16.93 -0.60
CA TYR A 156 -0.59 -16.51 0.08
C TYR A 156 -0.27 -15.76 1.38
N ARG A 157 0.65 -16.27 2.22
CA ARG A 157 1.10 -15.57 3.44
C ARG A 157 1.65 -14.18 3.13
N ILE A 158 2.46 -14.04 2.09
CA ILE A 158 2.98 -12.73 1.65
C ILE A 158 1.85 -11.81 1.23
N PHE A 159 0.92 -12.30 0.41
CA PHE A 159 -0.23 -11.50 0.00
C PHE A 159 -1.01 -10.97 1.21
N LEU A 160 -1.20 -11.80 2.24
CA LEU A 160 -1.86 -11.41 3.47
C LEU A 160 -1.08 -10.34 4.25
N VAL A 161 0.24 -10.46 4.36
CA VAL A 161 1.08 -9.44 5.03
C VAL A 161 0.90 -8.07 4.36
N TYR A 162 0.82 -8.02 3.03
CA TYR A 162 0.63 -6.76 2.28
C TYR A 162 -0.83 -6.31 2.12
N TYR A 163 -1.80 -7.14 2.53
CA TYR A 163 -3.22 -6.85 2.37
C TYR A 163 -3.69 -5.51 2.95
N PRO A 164 -3.27 -5.11 4.18
CA PRO A 164 -3.60 -3.79 4.74
C PRO A 164 -3.13 -2.62 3.87
N VAL A 165 -1.95 -2.75 3.26
CA VAL A 165 -1.39 -1.73 2.36
C VAL A 165 -2.27 -1.59 1.13
N PHE A 166 -2.72 -2.71 0.54
CA PHE A 166 -3.60 -2.70 -0.62
C PHE A 166 -4.96 -2.08 -0.31
N ILE A 167 -5.53 -2.37 0.86
CA ILE A 167 -6.77 -1.75 1.34
C ILE A 167 -6.62 -0.26 1.52
N ASN A 168 -5.53 0.20 2.13
CA ASN A 168 -5.30 1.63 2.32
C ASN A 168 -5.17 2.37 0.99
N ILE A 169 -4.48 1.79 0.02
CA ILE A 169 -4.38 2.35 -1.33
C ILE A 169 -5.76 2.40 -1.99
N LEU A 170 -6.55 1.32 -1.91
CA LEU A 170 -7.89 1.27 -2.47
C LEU A 170 -8.81 2.31 -1.82
N SER A 171 -8.76 2.45 -0.50
CA SER A 171 -9.48 3.47 0.26
C SER A 171 -9.12 4.87 -0.25
N ALA A 172 -7.82 5.17 -0.37
CA ALA A 172 -7.36 6.46 -0.91
C ALA A 172 -7.82 6.71 -2.34
N LEU A 173 -7.86 5.68 -3.20
CA LEU A 173 -8.38 5.78 -4.57
C LEU A 173 -9.88 6.09 -4.59
N ILE A 174 -10.67 5.43 -3.74
CA ILE A 174 -12.11 5.67 -3.61
C ILE A 174 -12.36 7.13 -3.23
N TRP A 175 -11.69 7.60 -2.17
CA TRP A 175 -11.81 8.98 -1.71
C TRP A 175 -11.32 10.01 -2.73
N GLY A 176 -10.21 9.72 -3.42
CA GLY A 176 -9.69 10.58 -4.49
C GLY A 176 -10.67 10.74 -5.64
N ILE A 177 -11.39 9.69 -6.03
CA ILE A 177 -12.42 9.74 -7.07
C ILE A 177 -13.62 10.58 -6.60
N ILE A 178 -14.10 10.36 -5.38
CA ILE A 178 -15.22 11.14 -4.80
C ILE A 178 -14.87 12.62 -4.75
N LEU A 179 -13.68 12.97 -4.23
CA LEU A 179 -13.18 14.34 -4.18
C LEU A 179 -13.06 14.97 -5.56
N GLY A 180 -12.52 14.23 -6.54
CA GLY A 180 -12.39 14.69 -7.91
C GLY A 180 -13.75 14.98 -8.57
N LEU A 181 -14.77 14.19 -8.24
CA LEU A 181 -16.15 14.42 -8.71
C LEU A 181 -16.76 15.67 -8.09
N VAL A 182 -16.66 15.82 -6.77
CA VAL A 182 -17.15 17.01 -6.06
C VAL A 182 -16.47 18.28 -6.58
N TYR A 183 -15.15 18.23 -6.78
CA TYR A 183 -14.40 19.35 -7.33
C TYR A 183 -14.84 19.72 -8.76
N ARG A 184 -15.08 18.73 -9.62
CA ARG A 184 -15.54 18.98 -10.99
C ARG A 184 -16.91 19.65 -11.02
N VAL A 185 -17.85 19.20 -10.18
CA VAL A 185 -19.19 19.80 -10.09
C VAL A 185 -19.12 21.20 -9.49
N SER A 186 -18.32 21.39 -8.44
CA SER A 186 -18.09 22.71 -7.82
C SER A 186 -17.52 23.75 -8.79
N LYS A 187 -16.73 23.34 -9.79
CA LYS A 187 -16.16 24.28 -10.77
C LYS A 187 -17.22 24.82 -11.73
N ASN A 188 -18.27 24.05 -12.00
CA ASN A 188 -19.28 24.42 -12.97
C ASN A 188 -20.38 25.31 -12.39
N ASP A 189 -20.55 25.34 -11.05
CA ASP A 189 -21.63 26.09 -10.43
C ASP A 189 -21.25 26.60 -9.03
N CYS A 190 -21.12 27.93 -8.89
CA CYS A 190 -20.63 28.59 -7.69
C CYS A 190 -21.61 28.46 -6.51
N GLN A 191 -22.91 28.44 -6.80
CA GLN A 191 -23.95 28.38 -5.77
C GLN A 191 -24.05 26.98 -5.15
N ILE A 192 -23.94 25.94 -5.98
CA ILE A 192 -23.82 24.54 -5.55
C ILE A 192 -22.49 24.29 -4.84
N SER A 193 -21.43 25.01 -5.25
CA SER A 193 -20.14 24.94 -4.53
C SER A 193 -20.29 25.37 -3.08
N CYS A 194 -21.01 26.44 -2.76
CA CYS A 194 -21.11 26.94 -1.38
C CYS A 194 -21.82 25.94 -0.44
N THR A 195 -22.89 25.29 -0.90
CA THR A 195 -23.62 24.29 -0.09
C THR A 195 -22.83 22.98 0.05
N LEU A 196 -22.17 22.52 -1.02
CA LEU A 196 -21.23 21.40 -0.94
C LEU A 196 -20.03 21.73 -0.07
N ILE A 197 -19.48 22.94 -0.16
CA ILE A 197 -18.31 23.41 0.60
C ILE A 197 -18.61 23.45 2.10
N GLU A 198 -19.81 23.87 2.50
CA GLU A 198 -20.20 23.85 3.90
C GLU A 198 -20.26 22.41 4.46
N ARG A 199 -20.81 21.46 3.70
CA ARG A 199 -20.74 20.03 4.02
C ARG A 199 -19.32 19.45 3.87
N THR A 200 -18.45 20.06 3.05
CA THR A 200 -17.04 19.66 2.93
C THR A 200 -16.19 20.03 4.16
N LYS A 201 -16.70 20.74 5.18
CA LYS A 201 -15.96 20.84 6.46
C LYS A 201 -15.67 19.46 7.05
N LEU A 202 -16.57 18.50 6.84
CA LEU A 202 -16.38 17.10 7.22
C LEU A 202 -15.35 16.40 6.31
N ILE A 203 -15.45 16.64 5.01
CA ILE A 203 -14.49 16.17 4.00
C ILE A 203 -13.08 16.75 4.26
N ARG A 204 -12.98 17.97 4.80
CA ARG A 204 -11.71 18.62 5.13
C ARG A 204 -11.02 17.92 6.29
N LYS A 205 -11.76 17.49 7.33
CA LYS A 205 -11.22 16.60 8.38
C LYS A 205 -10.70 15.29 7.80
N PHE A 206 -11.40 14.73 6.81
CA PHE A 206 -10.95 13.56 6.07
C PHE A 206 -9.68 13.81 5.25
N ILE A 207 -9.60 14.93 4.53
CA ILE A 207 -8.41 15.33 3.78
C ILE A 207 -7.23 15.48 4.73
N TYR A 208 -7.42 16.01 5.93
CA TYR A 208 -6.36 16.04 6.94
C TYR A 208 -5.94 14.64 7.37
N HIS A 209 -6.89 13.73 7.62
CA HIS A 209 -6.58 12.34 7.96
C HIS A 209 -5.84 11.62 6.82
N PHE A 210 -6.22 11.88 5.57
CA PHE A 210 -5.56 11.34 4.37
C PHE A 210 -4.22 12.01 4.06
N ALA A 211 -4.06 13.31 4.34
CA ALA A 211 -2.80 14.02 4.18
C ALA A 211 -1.79 13.54 5.24
N ILE A 212 -2.24 13.35 6.47
CA ILE A 212 -1.46 12.68 7.52
C ILE A 212 -1.11 11.27 7.07
N PHE A 213 -2.06 10.51 6.52
CA PHE A 213 -1.80 9.17 6.01
C PHE A 213 -0.80 9.16 4.84
N ALA A 214 -0.93 10.05 3.88
CA ALA A 214 -0.02 10.18 2.74
C ALA A 214 1.38 10.60 3.19
N LEU A 215 1.47 11.50 4.18
CA LEU A 215 2.71 11.91 4.82
C LEU A 215 3.35 10.72 5.55
N VAL A 216 2.59 10.00 6.38
CA VAL A 216 3.05 8.79 7.08
C VAL A 216 3.53 7.76 6.07
N ASN A 217 2.79 7.50 5.01
CA ASN A 217 3.15 6.53 3.97
C ASN A 217 4.38 6.98 3.15
N LYS A 218 4.57 8.29 2.94
CA LYS A 218 5.78 8.85 2.30
C LYS A 218 7.00 8.67 3.21
N ILE A 219 6.86 8.98 4.50
CA ILE A 219 7.89 8.73 5.52
C ILE A 219 8.19 7.22 5.61
N LEU A 220 7.16 6.39 5.53
CA LEU A 220 7.24 4.93 5.55
C LEU A 220 8.04 4.40 4.36
N LYS A 221 7.75 4.87 3.13
CA LYS A 221 8.52 4.53 1.92
C LYS A 221 9.99 4.89 2.05
N LEU A 222 10.29 6.08 2.57
CA LEU A 222 11.66 6.54 2.80
C LEU A 222 12.40 5.60 3.77
N LYS A 223 11.79 5.26 4.91
CA LYS A 223 12.39 4.34 5.88
C LYS A 223 12.54 2.90 5.36
N ILE A 224 11.59 2.42 4.57
CA ILE A 224 11.69 1.08 3.95
C ILE A 224 12.88 1.03 2.98
N ILE A 225 13.07 2.06 2.16
CA ILE A 225 14.20 2.17 1.23
C ILE A 225 15.52 2.24 2.01
N GLU A 226 15.57 3.07 3.06
CA GLU A 226 16.75 3.23 3.91
C GLU A 226 17.14 1.91 4.60
N TRP A 227 16.16 1.21 5.18
CA TRP A 227 16.40 -0.11 5.78
C TRP A 227 16.85 -1.13 4.74
N PHE A 228 16.28 -1.09 3.54
CA PHE A 228 16.70 -1.95 2.44
C PHE A 228 18.16 -1.69 2.04
N LEU A 229 18.57 -0.43 1.94
CA LEU A 229 19.94 -0.03 1.64
C LEU A 229 20.91 -0.49 2.73
N ILE A 230 20.56 -0.30 4.01
CA ILE A 230 21.38 -0.75 5.15
C ILE A 230 21.56 -2.27 5.13
N ARG A 231 20.49 -3.03 4.92
CA ARG A 231 20.56 -4.50 4.90
C ARG A 231 21.35 -5.01 3.69
N HIS A 232 21.20 -4.39 2.53
CA HIS A 232 21.97 -4.74 1.34
C HIS A 232 23.47 -4.40 1.51
N TYR A 233 23.78 -3.27 2.16
CA TYR A 233 25.14 -2.88 2.51
C TYR A 233 25.78 -3.86 3.49
N GLN A 234 25.05 -4.30 4.53
CA GLN A 234 25.55 -5.30 5.47
C GLN A 234 25.82 -6.66 4.80
N LEU A 235 24.95 -7.10 3.89
CA LEU A 235 25.17 -8.32 3.11
C LEU A 235 26.40 -8.19 2.22
N TYR A 236 26.53 -7.07 1.50
CA TYR A 236 27.68 -6.77 0.65
C TYR A 236 28.99 -6.78 1.45
N ARG A 237 29.01 -6.13 2.62
CA ARG A 237 30.17 -6.12 3.52
C ARG A 237 30.57 -7.52 3.96
N LYS A 238 29.59 -8.36 4.36
CA LYS A 238 29.83 -9.73 4.81
C LYS A 238 30.37 -10.65 3.69
N THR A 239 30.01 -10.39 2.44
CA THR A 239 30.59 -11.08 1.27
C THR A 239 31.98 -10.54 0.89
N SER A 240 32.22 -9.24 1.04
CA SER A 240 33.52 -8.61 0.79
C SER A 240 34.61 -9.14 1.74
N ASP A 241 34.32 -9.19 3.04
CA ASP A 241 35.28 -9.68 4.05
C ASP A 241 35.65 -11.16 3.82
N LYS A 242 34.69 -11.98 3.36
CA LYS A 242 34.94 -13.38 2.99
C LYS A 242 35.78 -13.51 1.72
N ASN A 243 35.59 -12.63 0.74
CA ASN A 243 36.37 -12.65 -0.50
C ASN A 243 37.83 -12.19 -0.26
N CYS A 244 38.08 -11.26 0.66
CA CYS A 244 39.44 -10.92 1.09
C CYS A 244 40.13 -12.09 1.83
N LEU A 245 39.41 -12.81 2.69
CA LEU A 245 39.93 -14.00 3.37
C LEU A 245 40.24 -15.15 2.39
N PHE A 246 39.40 -15.34 1.37
CA PHE A 246 39.62 -16.36 0.33
C PHE A 246 40.70 -15.99 -0.69
N SER A 247 40.91 -14.71 -1.00
CA SER A 247 42.03 -14.30 -1.88
C SER A 247 43.39 -14.57 -1.22
N SER A 248 43.50 -14.41 0.10
CA SER A 248 44.73 -14.75 0.83
C SER A 248 44.99 -16.25 0.91
N HIS A 249 43.94 -17.08 1.01
CA HIS A 249 44.13 -18.53 1.13
C HIS A 249 44.42 -19.22 -0.21
N ARG A 250 43.85 -18.72 -1.32
CA ARG A 250 44.03 -19.32 -2.66
C ARG A 250 45.41 -19.07 -3.27
N VAL A 251 46.18 -18.10 -2.75
CA VAL A 251 47.59 -17.87 -3.10
C VAL A 251 48.52 -18.89 -2.41
N LEU A 252 48.10 -19.52 -1.30
CA LEU A 252 48.94 -20.45 -0.53
C LEU A 252 48.85 -21.92 -0.97
N THR A 253 47.81 -22.32 -1.71
CA THR A 253 47.60 -23.74 -2.07
C THR A 253 47.89 -24.07 -3.53
N ARG A 254 48.50 -23.16 -4.28
CA ARG A 254 48.88 -23.37 -5.69
C ARG A 254 50.34 -23.02 -5.90
N GLY A 255 51.23 -23.85 -5.36
CA GLY A 255 52.67 -23.68 -5.53
C GLY A 255 53.49 -24.82 -4.95
N ASP A 256 53.51 -25.97 -5.63
CA ASP A 256 54.69 -26.87 -5.66
C ASP A 256 55.81 -26.23 -6.50
N SER A 257 56.18 -25.01 -6.15
CA SER A 257 57.29 -24.31 -6.78
C SER A 257 57.93 -23.42 -5.73
N ILE A 258 59.19 -23.73 -5.47
CA ILE A 258 60.13 -22.98 -4.64
C ILE A 258 60.09 -21.51 -5.09
N VAL A 259 59.36 -20.69 -4.35
CA VAL A 259 59.43 -19.22 -4.45
C VAL A 259 60.10 -18.74 -3.19
N THR A 260 61.26 -18.14 -3.39
CA THR A 260 62.11 -17.51 -2.39
C THR A 260 61.32 -16.52 -1.53
N LEU A 261 61.50 -16.69 -0.23
CA LEU A 261 60.78 -16.02 0.85
C LEU A 261 61.38 -14.63 1.11
N ILE A 262 61.25 -13.72 0.14
CA ILE A 262 61.61 -12.31 0.25
C ILE A 262 60.49 -11.53 -0.48
N ASP A 263 59.92 -10.49 0.17
CA ASP A 263 58.86 -9.58 -0.33
C ASP A 263 57.36 -9.83 -0.06
N LEU A 264 57.00 -10.59 0.98
CA LEU A 264 55.63 -10.52 1.54
C LEU A 264 55.43 -9.43 2.61
N ASN A 265 56.47 -8.66 2.95
CA ASN A 265 56.39 -7.63 3.99
C ASN A 265 56.00 -6.23 3.44
N GLU A 266 56.05 -6.00 2.13
CA GLU A 266 55.70 -4.71 1.53
C GLU A 266 54.21 -4.58 1.16
N THR A 267 53.55 -5.68 0.81
CA THR A 267 52.12 -5.65 0.44
C THR A 267 51.19 -5.46 1.66
N TRP A 268 51.64 -5.81 2.87
CA TRP A 268 50.87 -5.58 4.10
C TRP A 268 50.95 -4.14 4.65
N ARG A 269 51.92 -3.32 4.22
CA ARG A 269 52.01 -1.91 4.65
C ARG A 269 50.96 -1.01 4.00
N ASN A 270 50.47 -1.34 2.81
CA ASN A 270 49.58 -0.45 2.06
C ASN A 270 48.08 -0.60 2.41
N CYS A 271 47.69 -1.57 3.26
CA CYS A 271 46.28 -1.73 3.68
C CYS A 271 45.96 -1.13 5.06
N ARG A 272 46.94 -0.51 5.75
CA ARG A 272 46.74 0.00 7.13
C ARG A 272 46.63 1.53 7.27
N VAL A 273 46.48 2.25 6.16
CA VAL A 273 46.33 3.72 6.17
C VAL A 273 44.91 4.06 5.77
N TYR A 274 44.01 4.19 6.75
CA TYR A 274 42.83 5.08 6.77
C TYR A 274 41.90 4.65 7.92
N SER A 275 42.32 4.98 9.14
CA SER A 275 41.41 5.16 10.27
C SER A 275 41.35 6.67 10.52
N PRO A 276 40.21 7.35 10.35
CA PRO A 276 40.11 8.76 10.69
C PRO A 276 39.94 8.88 12.20
N GLU A 277 40.93 9.47 12.86
CA GLU A 277 40.84 9.93 14.25
C GLU A 277 39.64 10.88 14.41
N GLN A 278 38.76 10.56 15.35
CA GLN A 278 37.71 11.44 15.84
C GLN A 278 38.34 12.62 16.61
N LYS A 279 37.94 13.84 16.23
CA LYS A 279 37.98 15.04 17.07
C LYS A 279 36.55 15.52 17.25
#